data_AF-A0A7Y2HIG8-F1
#
_entry.id   AF-A0A7Y2HIG8-F1
#
_cell.length_a   1.000
_cell.length_b   1.000
_cell.length_c   1.000
_cell.angle_alpha   90.00
_cell.angle_beta   90.00
_cell.angle_gamma   90.00
#
_symmetry.space_group_name_H-M   'P 1'
#
loop_
_entity.id
_entity.type
_entity.pdbx_description
1 polymer ?
#
loop_
_entity_poly.entity_id
_entity_poly.type
_entity_poly.pdbx_seq_one_letter_code
_entity_poly.pdbx_strand_id
1 'polypeptide(L)' 'MARRSTKKFDFGKGIYYFNINKGYNNVITIKRKDKEKAMMAFVAYQKNQDAEWLGKWDGKKFVDSNFSALSKAQ' A
#
# COMPACT_ATOMS: atom_id res chain seq x y z
N MET A 1 -5.94 29.15 -16.32
CA MET A 1 -5.20 27.98 -15.78
C MET A 1 -6.21 27.05 -15.10
N ALA A 2 -6.39 25.83 -15.59
CA ALA A 2 -7.30 24.88 -14.95
C ALA A 2 -6.81 24.59 -13.52
N ARG A 3 -7.68 24.80 -12.51
CA ARG A 3 -7.35 24.47 -11.13
C ARG A 3 -7.05 22.98 -11.07
N ARG A 4 -5.84 22.62 -10.64
CA ARG A 4 -5.44 21.24 -10.37
C ARG A 4 -6.44 20.70 -9.34
N SER A 5 -7.31 19.78 -9.74
CA SER A 5 -8.28 19.16 -8.84
C SER A 5 -7.50 18.49 -7.70
N THR A 6 -7.55 19.06 -6.50
CA THR A 6 -7.05 18.47 -5.26
C THR A 6 -8.00 17.36 -4.83
N LYS A 7 -8.16 16.33 -5.68
CA LYS A 7 -8.90 15.13 -5.30
C LYS A 7 -8.20 14.57 -4.08
N LYS A 8 -8.87 14.66 -2.93
CA LYS A 8 -8.38 14.04 -1.70
C LYS A 8 -8.23 12.55 -2.01
N PHE A 9 -7.09 11.99 -1.62
CA PHE A 9 -6.83 10.57 -1.82
C PHE A 9 -7.68 9.80 -0.79
N ASP A 10 -8.91 9.45 -1.18
CA ASP A 10 -9.76 8.62 -0.35
C ASP A 10 -9.28 7.16 -0.44
N PHE A 11 -8.86 6.62 0.71
CA PHE A 11 -8.56 5.21 0.85
C PHE A 11 -9.87 4.41 0.80
N GLY A 12 -9.94 3.43 -0.09
CA GLY A 12 -11.11 2.58 -0.25
C GLY A 12 -11.13 1.48 0.82
N LYS A 13 -12.29 1.27 1.43
CA LYS A 13 -12.49 0.21 2.42
C LYS A 13 -12.24 -1.16 1.77
N GLY A 14 -11.53 -2.03 2.48
CA GLY A 14 -11.19 -3.37 2.03
C GLY A 14 -9.99 -3.44 1.07
N ILE A 15 -9.32 -2.32 0.80
CA ILE A 15 -8.18 -2.27 -0.11
C ILE A 15 -6.88 -2.32 0.69
N TYR A 16 -5.92 -3.11 0.22
CA TYR A 16 -4.57 -3.18 0.74
C TYR A 16 -3.70 -2.09 0.13
N TYR A 17 -2.93 -1.42 0.99
CA TYR A 17 -2.05 -0.33 0.64
C TYR A 17 -0.63 -0.64 1.08
N PHE A 18 0.32 -0.21 0.25
CA PHE A 18 1.73 -0.18 0.60
C PHE A 18 2.41 0.96 -0.15
N ASN A 19 3.43 1.52 0.48
CA ASN A 19 4.22 2.59 -0.07
C ASN A 19 5.51 2.02 -0.65
N ILE A 20 5.98 2.63 -1.74
CA ILE A 20 7.29 2.35 -2.31
C ILE A 20 8.03 3.67 -2.35
N ASN A 21 9.18 3.73 -1.68
CA ASN A 21 10.07 4.87 -1.72
C ASN A 21 11.04 4.71 -2.90
N LYS A 22 10.96 5.61 -3.87
CA LYS A 22 11.87 5.64 -5.03
C LYS A 22 13.02 6.65 -4.88
N GLY A 23 13.16 7.30 -3.72
CA GLY A 23 14.12 8.38 -3.50
C GLY A 23 13.64 9.73 -4.06
N TYR A 24 14.37 10.81 -3.75
CA TYR A 24 14.04 12.19 -4.14
C TYR A 24 12.58 12.58 -3.84
N ASN A 25 12.11 12.24 -2.65
CA ASN A 25 10.76 12.59 -2.16
C ASN A 25 9.59 11.97 -2.94
N ASN A 26 9.85 10.93 -3.75
CA ASN A 26 8.82 10.23 -4.51
C ASN A 26 8.38 8.96 -3.78
N VAL A 27 7.32 9.09 -2.99
CA VAL A 27 6.62 7.94 -2.39
C VAL A 27 5.43 7.56 -3.27
N ILE A 28 5.43 6.33 -3.76
CA ILE A 28 4.33 5.79 -4.56
C ILE A 28 3.48 4.89 -3.67
N THR A 29 2.23 5.29 -3.44
CA THR A 29 1.25 4.45 -2.76
C THR A 29 0.57 3.54 -3.77
N ILE A 30 0.83 2.23 -3.66
CA ILE A 30 0.13 1.21 -4.45
C ILE A 30 -1.09 0.72 -3.65
N LYS A 31 -2.20 0.56 -4.37
CA LYS A 31 -3.45 0.02 -3.83
C LYS A 31 -3.86 -1.24 -4.57
N ARG A 32 -4.25 -2.29 -3.84
CA ARG A 32 -4.67 -3.59 -4.39
C ARG A 32 -5.88 -4.13 -3.62
N LYS A 33 -6.89 -4.65 -4.32
CA LYS A 33 -8.07 -5.26 -3.69
C LYS A 33 -7.76 -6.65 -3.12
N ASP A 34 -7.04 -7.46 -3.89
CA ASP A 34 -6.74 -8.84 -3.52
C ASP A 34 -5.54 -8.90 -2.58
N LYS A 35 -5.71 -9.58 -1.43
CA LYS A 35 -4.66 -9.77 -0.41
C LYS A 35 -3.42 -10.43 -1.02
N GLU A 36 -3.60 -11.55 -1.71
CA GLU A 36 -2.49 -12.33 -2.30
C GLU A 36 -1.70 -11.49 -3.31
N LYS A 37 -2.39 -10.80 -4.23
CA LYS A 37 -1.73 -9.93 -5.21
C LYS A 37 -1.02 -8.76 -4.55
N ALA A 38 -1.57 -8.21 -3.47
CA ALA A 38 -0.94 -7.15 -2.70
C ALA A 38 0.36 -7.65 -2.04
N MET A 39 0.32 -8.83 -1.42
CA MET A 39 1.49 -9.45 -0.80
C MET A 39 2.55 -9.82 -1.83
N MET A 40 2.19 -10.46 -2.93
CA MET A 40 3.14 -10.82 -3.99
C MET A 40 3.82 -9.58 -4.59
N ALA A 41 3.03 -8.52 -4.85
CA ALA A 41 3.58 -7.26 -5.33
C ALA A 41 4.51 -6.63 -4.29
N PHE A 42 4.09 -6.57 -3.02
CA PHE A 42 4.92 -6.04 -1.94
C PHE A 42 6.26 -6.77 -1.84
N VAL A 43 6.26 -8.11 -1.85
CA VAL A 43 7.49 -8.93 -1.83
C VAL A 43 8.37 -8.65 -3.05
N ALA A 44 7.79 -8.52 -4.24
CA ALA A 44 8.54 -8.21 -5.45
C ALA A 44 9.20 -6.82 -5.38
N TYR A 45 8.49 -5.83 -4.83
CA TYR A 45 9.03 -4.48 -4.64
C TYR A 45 10.04 -4.44 -3.50
N GLN A 46 9.79 -5.09 -2.36
CA GLN A 46 10.70 -5.15 -1.22
C GLN A 46 12.07 -5.74 -1.57
N LYS A 47 12.13 -6.63 -2.57
CA LYS A 47 13.40 -7.18 -3.09
C LYS A 47 14.25 -6.16 -3.85
N ASN A 48 13.65 -5.13 -4.44
CA ASN A 48 14.32 -4.20 -5.36
C ASN A 48 14.31 -2.74 -4.88
N GLN A 49 13.40 -2.39 -3.98
CA GLN A 49 13.09 -1.01 -3.55
C GLN A 49 12.66 -1.02 -2.08
N ASP A 50 12.79 0.13 -1.42
CA ASP A 50 12.24 0.33 -0.08
C ASP A 50 10.72 0.35 -0.15
N ALA A 51 10.10 -0.77 0.20
CA ALA A 51 8.66 -0.92 0.27
C ALA A 51 8.20 -1.00 1.72
N GLU A 52 7.25 -0.14 2.08
CA GLU A 52 6.62 -0.11 3.39
C GLU A 52 5.18 -0.61 3.31
N TRP A 53 4.88 -1.67 4.04
CA TRP A 53 3.54 -2.22 4.09
C TRP A 53 2.67 -1.39 5.06
N LEU A 54 1.60 -0.79 4.55
CA LEU A 54 0.65 -0.03 5.39
C LEU A 54 -0.42 -0.94 5.98
N GLY A 55 -0.93 -1.89 5.17
CA GLY A 55 -2.01 -2.80 5.53
C GLY A 55 -3.31 -2.55 4.78
N LYS A 56 -4.38 -3.19 5.24
CA LYS A 56 -5.74 -3.07 4.74
C LYS A 56 -6.41 -1.84 5.32
N TRP A 57 -6.99 -1.00 4.47
CA TRP A 57 -7.82 0.10 4.94
C TRP A 57 -9.22 -0.40 5.29
N ASP A 58 -9.68 -0.19 6.53
CA ASP A 58 -11.05 -0.56 6.96
C ASP A 58 -12.05 0.60 6.85
N GLY A 59 -11.64 1.74 6.29
CA GLY A 59 -12.46 2.95 6.19
C GLY A 59 -12.14 4.01 7.25
N LYS A 60 -11.45 3.62 8.33
CA LYS A 60 -11.05 4.53 9.42
C LYS A 60 -9.57 4.44 9.78
N LYS A 61 -8.99 3.23 9.72
CA LYS A 61 -7.59 2.96 10.04
C LYS A 61 -7.06 1.83 9.17
N PHE A 62 -5.73 1.73 9.10
CA PHE A 62 -5.06 0.55 8.58
C PHE A 62 -5.14 -0.57 9.62
N VAL A 63 -5.69 -1.70 9.20
CA VAL A 63 -5.65 -3.00 9.87
C VAL A 63 -4.72 -3.90 9.07
N ASP A 64 -4.22 -5.00 9.64
CA ASP A 64 -3.28 -5.89 8.96
C ASP A 64 -1.97 -5.19 8.52
N SER A 65 -1.47 -4.25 9.31
CA SER A 65 -0.19 -3.56 9.08
C SER A 65 1.03 -4.47 9.28
N ASN A 66 0.84 -5.65 9.87
CA ASN A 66 1.93 -6.57 10.14
C ASN A 66 2.08 -7.59 9.01
N PHE A 67 2.89 -7.25 8.00
CA PHE A 67 3.18 -8.15 6.88
C PHE A 67 3.76 -9.50 7.35
N SER A 68 4.60 -9.51 8.38
CA SER A 68 5.18 -10.76 8.92
C SER A 68 4.15 -11.69 9.54
N ALA A 69 3.07 -11.16 10.12
CA ALA A 69 1.98 -11.98 10.64
C ALA A 69 1.13 -12.59 9.51
N LEU A 70 1.06 -11.90 8.36
CA LEU A 70 0.33 -12.37 7.19
C LEU A 70 1.07 -13.47 6.41
N SER A 71 2.41 -13.47 6.42
CA SER A 71 3.21 -14.48 5.70
C SER A 71 3.42 -15.78 6.48
N LYS A 72 3.23 -15.78 7.81
CA LYS A 72 3.52 -16.93 8.68
C LYS A 72 2.37 -17.95 8.81
N ALA A 73 1.26 -17.74 8.12
CA ALA A 73 0.07 -18.61 8.20
C ALA A 73 0.01 -19.67 7.08
N GLN A 74 1.17 -20.21 6.66
CA GLN A 74 1.23 -21.30 5.69
C GLN A 74 1.84 -22.55 6.34
#